data_AF-A0A7S4JCQ6-F1
#
_entry.id   AF-A0A7S4JCQ6-F1
#
_cell.length_a   1.000
_cell.length_b   1.000
_cell.length_c   1.000
_cell.angle_alpha   90.00
_cell.angle_beta   90.00
_cell.angle_gamma   90.00
#
_symmetry.space_group_name_H-M   'P 1'
#
loop_
_entity.id
_entity.type
_entity.pdbx_description
1 polymer ?
#
loop_
_entity_poly.entity_id
_entity_poly.type
_entity_poly.pdbx_seq_one_letter_code
_entity_poly.pdbx_strand_id
1 'polypeptide(L)'
;AVADGSSSSNNNKKKWRNCLPGIERKTNKKGENDDDEKEEEVEEKESFAVVPAVASTFLDDVADEYLADVLPLRAQTPEVLLLRRLLSSNEPPESLERNWNWRYTAKEGGLDVAGTLRRRGSRYNGHPNSAAYFGSYSLDGLSTALHSVRSTSNFNDAVEMCVNYCGDADSTGSMAGQIAGAMYGWGTIHERLRTNLNRWDDGEVALRGALLAERLRCDDDGGGADDEEGHRCGGPFD
;
A
#
# COMPACT_ATOMS: atom_id res chain seq x y z
N ALA A 1 -18.34 54.48 -11.01
CA ALA A 1 -18.05 54.57 -9.57
C ALA A 1 -17.05 53.48 -9.24
N VAL A 2 -15.84 53.90 -8.90
CA VAL A 2 -14.70 53.03 -8.57
C VAL A 2 -14.85 52.61 -7.11
N ALA A 3 -14.67 51.32 -6.82
CA ALA A 3 -14.44 50.83 -5.47
C ALA A 3 -13.26 49.86 -5.52
N ASP A 4 -12.19 50.28 -4.84
CA ASP A 4 -10.95 49.56 -4.59
C ASP A 4 -11.16 48.30 -3.76
N GLY A 5 -10.26 47.34 -3.95
CA GLY A 5 -10.16 46.12 -3.15
C GLY A 5 -8.84 45.40 -3.40
N SER A 6 -7.75 46.03 -2.96
CA SER A 6 -6.39 45.50 -3.01
C SER A 6 -6.18 44.28 -2.11
N SER A 7 -5.35 43.34 -2.61
CA SER A 7 -4.41 42.48 -1.86
C SER A 7 -4.98 41.41 -0.91
N SER A 8 -4.89 40.14 -1.32
CA SER A 8 -4.18 39.10 -0.54
C SER A 8 -4.18 37.76 -1.30
N SER A 9 -3.09 37.37 -1.95
CA SER A 9 -2.91 35.97 -2.34
C SER A 9 -1.42 35.65 -2.47
N ASN A 10 -0.79 35.44 -1.31
CA ASN A 10 0.56 34.90 -1.27
C ASN A 10 0.79 34.12 0.03
N ASN A 11 0.03 33.04 0.24
CA ASN A 11 0.27 32.15 1.40
C ASN A 11 0.24 30.63 1.13
N ASN A 12 0.05 30.18 -0.11
CA ASN A 12 0.00 28.72 -0.38
C ASN A 12 1.33 28.07 -0.81
N LYS A 13 2.43 28.83 -0.91
CA LYS A 13 3.75 28.27 -1.30
C LYS A 13 4.57 27.68 -0.15
N LYS A 14 4.12 27.78 1.11
CA LYS A 14 4.88 27.31 2.28
C LYS A 14 4.42 25.97 2.89
N LYS A 15 3.33 25.37 2.41
CA LYS A 15 2.78 24.13 3.02
C LYS A 15 3.36 22.82 2.47
N TRP A 16 4.16 22.86 1.40
CA TRP A 16 4.63 21.67 0.67
C TRP A 16 6.10 21.30 0.89
N ARG A 17 6.81 21.93 1.85
CA ARG A 17 8.25 21.70 2.06
C ARG A 17 8.61 20.76 3.21
N ASN A 18 7.63 20.24 3.96
CA ASN A 18 7.89 19.42 5.15
C ASN A 18 7.52 17.94 5.01
N CYS A 19 7.23 17.46 3.79
CA CYS A 19 6.84 16.07 3.54
C CYS A 19 7.96 15.22 2.88
N LEU A 20 9.22 15.63 3.01
CA LEU A 20 10.37 14.88 2.52
C LEU A 20 11.32 14.58 3.69
N PRO A 21 11.61 13.30 4.02
CA PRO A 21 12.59 12.98 5.04
C PRO A 21 13.99 13.12 4.47
N GLY A 22 14.79 14.03 5.02
CA GLY A 22 16.19 14.18 4.63
C GLY A 22 16.84 15.46 5.11
N ILE A 23 17.08 15.60 6.42
CA ILE A 23 18.12 16.51 6.96
C ILE A 23 18.71 15.88 8.23
N GLU A 24 19.92 15.34 8.12
CA GLU A 24 20.84 15.20 9.25
C GLU A 24 21.24 16.59 9.75
N ARG A 25 21.19 16.82 11.07
CA ARG A 25 21.97 17.89 11.71
C ARG A 25 22.79 17.30 12.85
N LYS A 26 24.11 17.43 12.67
CA LYS A 26 25.20 17.06 13.58
C LYS A 26 24.99 17.68 14.96
N THR A 27 25.14 16.86 16.00
CA THR A 27 25.27 17.29 17.40
C THR A 27 26.69 17.82 17.64
N ASN A 28 26.81 18.85 18.48
CA ASN A 28 28.10 19.44 18.89
C ASN A 28 28.42 18.99 20.34
N LYS A 29 29.67 18.56 20.56
CA LYS A 29 30.21 18.02 21.83
C LYS A 29 30.45 19.09 22.90
N LYS A 30 30.16 18.72 24.15
CA LYS A 30 30.80 19.13 25.43
C LYS A 30 30.21 18.20 26.50
N GLY A 31 30.88 17.61 27.49
CA GLY A 31 32.25 17.53 27.98
C GLY A 31 32.17 16.68 29.29
N GLU A 32 33.25 15.96 29.61
CA GLU A 32 33.69 15.39 30.91
C GLU A 32 32.67 14.98 32.00
N ASN A 33 32.69 13.69 32.39
CA ASN A 33 33.33 13.21 33.63
C ASN A 33 33.28 11.68 33.76
N ASP A 34 34.34 11.14 34.36
CA ASP A 34 34.56 9.76 34.78
C ASP A 34 33.64 9.37 35.95
N ASP A 35 33.15 8.12 35.98
CA ASP A 35 32.93 7.31 37.18
C ASP A 35 32.66 5.83 36.81
N ASP A 36 33.35 4.93 37.51
CA ASP A 36 33.30 3.46 37.42
C ASP A 36 31.96 2.89 37.91
N GLU A 37 31.18 2.24 37.03
CA GLU A 37 30.21 1.21 37.45
C GLU A 37 30.22 0.04 36.45
N LYS A 38 30.47 -1.16 36.99
CA LYS A 38 30.21 -2.44 36.34
C LYS A 38 28.69 -2.63 36.31
N GLU A 39 28.12 -3.05 35.18
CA GLU A 39 27.09 -4.11 35.13
C GLU A 39 26.60 -4.40 33.70
N GLU A 40 26.34 -5.69 33.49
CA GLU A 40 25.56 -6.36 32.45
C GLU A 40 25.96 -6.22 30.97
N GLU A 41 26.57 -7.30 30.46
CA GLU A 41 26.46 -7.70 29.05
C GLU A 41 24.97 -7.85 28.71
N VAL A 42 24.38 -6.78 28.17
CA VAL A 42 23.11 -6.85 27.47
C VAL A 42 23.38 -7.62 26.20
N GLU A 43 22.92 -8.86 26.19
CA GLU A 43 22.70 -9.72 25.03
C GLU A 43 22.29 -8.85 23.84
N GLU A 44 23.20 -8.69 22.87
CA GLU A 44 22.93 -8.00 21.61
C GLU A 44 21.80 -8.75 20.94
N LYS A 45 20.57 -8.26 21.15
CA LYS A 45 19.42 -8.69 20.37
C LYS A 45 19.80 -8.54 18.92
N GLU A 46 19.90 -9.68 18.25
CA GLU A 46 20.07 -9.79 16.82
C GLU A 46 19.28 -8.69 16.14
N SER A 47 20.02 -7.87 15.41
CA SER A 47 19.53 -6.73 14.68
C SER A 47 18.27 -7.12 13.89
N PHE A 48 17.13 -6.57 14.28
CA PHE A 48 15.92 -6.58 13.47
C PHE A 48 16.14 -5.59 12.31
N ALA A 49 16.97 -5.98 11.35
CA ALA A 49 17.32 -5.16 10.22
C ALA A 49 17.15 -5.97 8.92
N VAL A 50 16.28 -5.40 8.08
CA VAL A 50 16.11 -5.63 6.64
C VAL A 50 15.14 -6.75 6.24
N VAL A 51 13.84 -6.44 6.22
CA VAL A 51 12.89 -7.13 5.32
C VAL A 51 12.04 -6.21 4.42
N PRO A 52 12.56 -5.10 3.83
CA PRO A 52 11.92 -4.51 2.64
C PRO A 52 11.92 -5.47 1.44
N ALA A 53 12.94 -6.33 1.34
CA ALA A 53 13.17 -7.16 0.15
C ALA A 53 12.06 -8.20 -0.10
N VAL A 54 11.49 -8.78 0.96
CA VAL A 54 10.49 -9.86 0.76
C VAL A 54 9.23 -9.30 0.11
N ALA A 55 8.75 -8.13 0.55
CA ALA A 55 7.50 -7.62 0.00
C ALA A 55 7.62 -7.14 -1.44
N SER A 56 8.71 -6.44 -1.75
CA SER A 56 8.97 -6.00 -3.12
C SER A 56 9.19 -7.17 -4.07
N THR A 57 10.02 -8.15 -3.67
CA THR A 57 10.32 -9.31 -4.50
C THR A 57 9.08 -10.18 -4.70
N PHE A 58 8.32 -10.45 -3.63
CA PHE A 58 7.08 -11.22 -3.74
C PHE A 58 6.08 -10.58 -4.71
N LEU A 59 5.82 -9.28 -4.59
CA LEU A 59 4.88 -8.59 -5.49
C LEU A 59 5.39 -8.57 -6.93
N ASP A 60 6.70 -8.39 -7.11
CA ASP A 60 7.33 -8.42 -8.43
C ASP A 60 7.18 -9.81 -9.06
N ASP A 61 7.54 -10.87 -8.35
CA ASP A 61 7.49 -12.27 -8.79
C ASP A 61 6.05 -12.71 -9.10
N VAL A 62 5.09 -12.44 -8.21
CA VAL A 62 3.67 -12.82 -8.42
C VAL A 62 3.08 -12.09 -9.60
N ALA A 63 3.41 -10.80 -9.80
CA ALA A 63 2.93 -10.08 -10.97
C ALA A 63 3.55 -10.61 -12.27
N ASP A 64 4.83 -11.01 -12.25
CA ASP A 64 5.51 -11.58 -13.41
C ASP A 64 4.98 -12.99 -13.76
N GLU A 65 4.75 -13.84 -12.76
CA GLU A 65 4.07 -15.14 -12.89
C GLU A 65 2.66 -14.96 -13.46
N TYR A 66 1.85 -14.07 -12.90
CA TYR A 66 0.48 -13.85 -13.36
C TYR A 66 0.44 -13.34 -14.81
N LEU A 67 1.39 -12.49 -15.21
CA LEU A 67 1.55 -12.00 -16.58
C LEU A 67 1.91 -13.12 -17.57
N ALA A 68 2.76 -14.05 -17.15
CA ALA A 68 3.31 -15.12 -17.97
C ALA A 68 2.38 -16.34 -18.06
N ASP A 69 1.80 -16.75 -16.94
CA ASP A 69 1.15 -18.06 -16.81
C ASP A 69 -0.36 -17.96 -16.76
N VAL A 70 -0.92 -16.87 -16.22
CA VAL A 70 -2.38 -16.74 -16.05
C VAL A 70 -3.02 -15.91 -17.16
N LEU A 71 -2.52 -14.69 -17.42
CA LEU A 71 -3.17 -13.78 -18.37
C LEU A 71 -3.26 -14.31 -19.81
N PRO A 72 -2.27 -15.06 -20.36
CA PRO A 72 -2.38 -15.61 -21.70
C PRO A 72 -3.48 -16.68 -21.84
N LEU A 73 -3.85 -17.35 -20.74
CA LEU A 73 -4.90 -18.36 -20.73
C LEU A 73 -6.31 -17.76 -20.70
N ARG A 74 -6.45 -16.47 -20.39
CA ARG A 74 -7.75 -15.78 -20.33
C ARG A 74 -8.17 -15.27 -21.70
N ALA A 75 -9.47 -15.06 -21.89
CA ALA A 75 -9.98 -14.33 -23.06
C ALA A 75 -9.35 -12.93 -23.09
N GLN A 76 -8.80 -12.52 -24.23
CA GLN A 76 -8.09 -11.24 -24.38
C GLN A 76 -9.07 -10.07 -24.54
N THR A 77 -9.90 -9.85 -23.53
CA THR A 77 -10.85 -8.74 -23.47
C THR A 77 -10.12 -7.42 -23.17
N PRO A 78 -10.74 -6.26 -23.43
CA PRO A 78 -10.15 -4.96 -23.09
C PRO A 78 -9.72 -4.86 -21.62
N GLU A 79 -10.48 -5.44 -20.69
CA GLU A 79 -10.18 -5.43 -19.26
C GLU A 79 -8.91 -6.23 -18.92
N VAL A 80 -8.72 -7.38 -19.58
CA VAL A 80 -7.50 -8.19 -19.44
C VAL A 80 -6.28 -7.43 -19.98
N LEU A 81 -6.45 -6.66 -21.06
CA LEU A 81 -5.38 -5.82 -21.60
C LEU A 81 -5.02 -4.66 -20.65
N LEU A 82 -6.01 -4.05 -19.97
CA LEU A 82 -5.74 -3.02 -18.96
C LEU A 82 -5.00 -3.61 -17.75
N LEU A 83 -5.40 -4.80 -17.28
CA LEU A 83 -4.70 -5.47 -16.20
C LEU A 83 -3.26 -5.84 -16.60
N ARG A 84 -3.04 -6.32 -17.83
CA ARG A 84 -1.69 -6.57 -18.36
C ARG A 84 -0.82 -5.32 -18.32
N ARG A 85 -1.34 -4.18 -18.78
CA ARG A 85 -0.66 -2.87 -18.74
C ARG A 85 -0.26 -2.48 -17.33
N LEU A 86 -1.20 -2.54 -16.38
CA LEU A 86 -0.95 -2.22 -14.98
C LEU A 86 0.17 -3.12 -14.39
N LEU A 87 0.04 -4.44 -14.54
CA LEU A 87 1.01 -5.39 -13.96
C LEU A 87 2.40 -5.26 -14.60
N SER A 88 2.46 -4.94 -15.90
CA SER A 88 3.73 -4.70 -16.59
C SER A 88 4.47 -3.45 -16.10
N SER A 89 3.78 -2.50 -15.44
CA SER A 89 4.39 -1.32 -14.82
C SER A 89 5.35 -0.55 -15.74
N ASN A 90 5.02 -0.45 -17.03
CA ASN A 90 5.89 0.10 -18.08
C ASN A 90 5.16 1.07 -19.01
N GLU A 91 4.34 1.95 -18.43
CA GLU A 91 3.62 3.00 -19.15
C GLU A 91 4.58 4.11 -19.62
N PRO A 92 4.48 4.55 -20.89
CA PRO A 92 5.41 5.52 -21.47
C PRO A 92 5.22 6.96 -20.97
N PRO A 93 6.21 7.86 -21.18
CA PRO A 93 6.20 9.31 -21.03
C PRO A 93 4.86 10.01 -20.83
N GLU A 94 4.14 9.86 -21.92
CA GLU A 94 2.96 10.56 -22.38
C GLU A 94 1.66 9.83 -22.00
N SER A 95 1.76 8.66 -21.37
CA SER A 95 0.59 7.86 -21.02
C SER A 95 -0.36 8.59 -20.08
N LEU A 96 -1.66 8.43 -20.34
CA LEU A 96 -2.72 8.85 -19.43
C LEU A 96 -2.77 7.96 -18.17
N GLU A 97 -2.06 6.84 -18.20
CA GLU A 97 -1.95 5.83 -17.15
C GLU A 97 -0.53 5.79 -16.58
N ARG A 98 0.28 6.84 -16.75
CA ARG A 98 1.69 6.87 -16.30
C ARG A 98 1.88 6.52 -14.82
N ASN A 99 0.89 6.78 -13.98
CA ASN A 99 0.88 6.40 -12.57
C ASN A 99 0.79 4.88 -12.34
N TRP A 100 0.52 4.06 -13.37
CA TRP A 100 0.50 2.59 -13.26
C TRP A 100 1.90 1.97 -13.16
N ASN A 101 2.95 2.79 -13.19
CA ASN A 101 4.32 2.35 -12.98
C ASN A 101 4.62 2.13 -11.49
N TRP A 102 3.85 1.25 -10.85
CA TRP A 102 3.92 0.99 -9.41
C TRP A 102 5.26 0.40 -8.94
N ARG A 103 6.05 -0.18 -9.85
CA ARG A 103 7.41 -0.67 -9.56
C ARG A 103 8.46 0.46 -9.48
N TYR A 104 8.13 1.71 -9.81
CA TYR A 104 9.07 2.83 -9.69
C TYR A 104 9.42 3.09 -8.23
N THR A 105 10.70 3.29 -7.96
CA THR A 105 11.23 3.62 -6.65
C THR A 105 11.12 5.12 -6.36
N ALA A 106 11.29 5.51 -5.10
CA ALA A 106 11.40 6.92 -4.72
C ALA A 106 12.55 7.64 -5.47
N LYS A 107 13.65 6.93 -5.80
CA LYS A 107 14.76 7.47 -6.59
C LYS A 107 14.37 7.78 -8.03
N GLU A 108 13.42 7.04 -8.59
CA GLU A 108 12.86 7.24 -9.93
C GLU A 108 11.70 8.25 -9.93
N GLY A 109 11.41 8.87 -8.79
CA GLY A 109 10.38 9.89 -8.62
C GLY A 109 9.04 9.38 -8.09
N GLY A 110 8.92 8.09 -7.76
CA GLY A 110 7.68 7.47 -7.29
C GLY A 110 6.57 7.49 -8.34
N LEU A 111 5.31 7.41 -7.90
CA LEU A 111 4.16 7.47 -8.80
C LEU A 111 3.93 8.88 -9.36
N ASP A 112 3.86 9.00 -10.69
CA ASP A 112 3.58 10.27 -11.38
C ASP A 112 2.07 10.63 -11.39
N VAL A 113 1.48 10.71 -10.19
CA VAL A 113 0.06 11.05 -10.01
C VAL A 113 -0.25 12.43 -10.59
N ALA A 114 0.57 13.42 -10.26
CA ALA A 114 0.34 14.79 -10.71
C ALA A 114 0.48 14.93 -12.24
N GLY A 115 1.44 14.24 -12.87
CA GLY A 115 1.56 14.21 -14.33
C GLY A 115 0.39 13.51 -15.00
N THR A 116 -0.04 12.37 -14.45
CA THR A 116 -1.25 11.66 -14.90
C THR A 116 -2.46 12.60 -14.89
N LEU A 117 -2.74 13.25 -13.76
CA LEU A 117 -3.91 14.13 -13.63
C LEU A 117 -3.85 15.30 -14.62
N ARG A 118 -2.67 15.88 -14.86
CA ARG A 118 -2.49 16.93 -15.87
C ARG A 118 -2.80 16.42 -17.28
N ARG A 119 -2.28 15.24 -17.65
CA ARG A 119 -2.50 14.65 -18.97
C ARG A 119 -3.97 14.28 -19.21
N ARG A 120 -4.66 13.79 -18.18
CA ARG A 120 -6.09 13.47 -18.22
C ARG A 120 -7.00 14.69 -18.33
N GLY A 121 -6.52 15.89 -18.00
CA GLY A 121 -7.30 17.13 -18.12
C GLY A 121 -8.54 17.13 -17.21
N SER A 122 -9.66 17.69 -17.69
CA SER A 122 -10.89 17.83 -16.90
C SER A 122 -11.89 16.68 -17.06
N ARG A 123 -11.67 15.75 -17.98
CA ARG A 123 -12.51 14.55 -18.17
C ARG A 123 -11.65 13.37 -18.60
N TYR A 124 -11.93 12.21 -18.03
CA TYR A 124 -11.23 10.96 -18.36
C TYR A 124 -12.21 9.79 -18.28
N ASN A 125 -12.14 8.87 -19.25
CA ASN A 125 -13.05 7.72 -19.38
C ASN A 125 -14.55 8.07 -19.25
N GLY A 126 -14.96 9.24 -19.75
CA GLY A 126 -16.36 9.71 -19.68
C GLY A 126 -16.77 10.38 -18.37
N HIS A 127 -15.90 10.38 -17.35
CA HIS A 127 -16.15 10.96 -16.04
C HIS A 127 -15.42 12.31 -15.86
N PRO A 128 -15.90 13.20 -14.98
CA PRO A 128 -15.14 14.39 -14.57
C PRO A 128 -13.81 13.99 -13.93
N ASN A 129 -12.75 14.71 -14.25
CA ASN A 129 -11.43 14.53 -13.65
C ASN A 129 -11.01 15.83 -12.96
N SER A 130 -10.54 15.72 -11.71
CA SER A 130 -10.11 16.85 -10.90
C SER A 130 -8.64 16.70 -10.52
N ALA A 131 -7.87 17.78 -10.59
CA ALA A 131 -6.48 17.76 -10.14
C ALA A 131 -6.32 17.56 -8.62
N ALA A 132 -7.41 17.66 -7.85
CA ALA A 132 -7.41 17.53 -6.40
C ALA A 132 -7.91 16.17 -5.88
N TYR A 133 -8.32 15.26 -6.78
CA TYR A 133 -8.90 13.97 -6.39
C TYR A 133 -8.40 12.85 -7.31
N PHE A 134 -7.89 11.78 -6.71
CA PHE A 134 -7.21 10.68 -7.41
C PHE A 134 -7.51 9.33 -6.72
N GLY A 135 -7.31 8.21 -7.41
CA GLY A 135 -7.39 6.86 -6.83
C GLY A 135 -8.75 6.16 -6.97
N SER A 136 -9.81 6.86 -7.35
CA SER A 136 -11.16 6.27 -7.48
C SER A 136 -11.38 5.44 -8.74
N TYR A 137 -10.44 5.49 -9.69
CA TYR A 137 -10.41 4.50 -10.74
C TYR A 137 -9.70 3.26 -10.20
N SER A 138 -10.36 2.10 -10.24
CA SER A 138 -9.89 0.87 -9.60
C SER A 138 -8.43 0.51 -9.91
N LEU A 139 -7.96 0.72 -11.14
CA LEU A 139 -6.56 0.46 -11.52
C LEU A 139 -5.58 1.50 -10.98
N ASP A 140 -5.99 2.75 -10.84
CA ASP A 140 -5.17 3.76 -10.14
C ASP A 140 -5.06 3.46 -8.65
N GLY A 141 -6.16 3.04 -8.04
CA GLY A 141 -6.19 2.63 -6.64
C GLY A 141 -5.30 1.42 -6.37
N LEU A 142 -5.42 0.39 -7.21
CA LEU A 142 -4.57 -0.80 -7.13
C LEU A 142 -3.09 -0.46 -7.36
N SER A 143 -2.77 0.39 -8.34
CA SER A 143 -1.41 0.85 -8.57
C SER A 143 -0.81 1.56 -7.35
N THR A 144 -1.60 2.42 -6.70
CA THR A 144 -1.20 3.15 -5.49
C THR A 144 -0.93 2.19 -4.33
N ALA A 145 -1.80 1.20 -4.14
CA ALA A 145 -1.64 0.18 -3.12
C ALA A 145 -0.39 -0.69 -3.36
N LEU A 146 -0.21 -1.23 -4.57
CA LEU A 146 0.96 -2.04 -4.94
C LEU A 146 2.26 -1.26 -4.74
N HIS A 147 2.31 -0.01 -5.20
CA HIS A 147 3.48 0.84 -5.03
C HIS A 147 3.81 1.06 -3.55
N SER A 148 2.80 1.33 -2.73
CA SER A 148 2.99 1.63 -1.31
C SER A 148 3.50 0.43 -0.53
N VAL A 149 2.96 -0.77 -0.78
CA VAL A 149 3.44 -2.01 -0.15
C VAL A 149 4.84 -2.36 -0.64
N ARG A 150 5.09 -2.27 -1.95
CA ARG A 150 6.40 -2.57 -2.55
C ARG A 150 7.49 -1.61 -2.08
N SER A 151 7.16 -0.35 -1.81
CA SER A 151 8.14 0.69 -1.48
C SER A 151 8.43 0.81 0.02
N THR A 152 7.82 -0.04 0.85
CA THR A 152 7.93 -0.02 2.31
C THR A 152 8.24 -1.41 2.85
N SER A 153 8.54 -1.51 4.14
CA SER A 153 9.01 -2.77 4.76
C SER A 153 8.22 -3.20 5.98
N ASN A 154 7.09 -2.53 6.25
CA ASN A 154 6.17 -2.90 7.32
C ASN A 154 4.77 -2.38 7.00
N PHE A 155 3.78 -2.92 7.71
CA PHE A 155 2.38 -2.60 7.51
C PHE A 155 2.07 -1.10 7.66
N ASN A 156 2.60 -0.47 8.71
CA ASN A 156 2.23 0.90 9.07
C ASN A 156 2.74 1.88 8.02
N ASP A 157 3.99 1.74 7.59
CA ASP A 157 4.58 2.56 6.53
C ASP A 157 3.86 2.36 5.20
N ALA A 158 3.47 1.12 4.87
CA ALA A 158 2.73 0.82 3.63
C ALA A 158 1.38 1.56 3.58
N VAL A 159 0.61 1.48 4.67
CA VAL A 159 -0.69 2.15 4.77
C VAL A 159 -0.50 3.67 4.84
N GLU A 160 0.47 4.17 5.62
CA GLU A 160 0.78 5.60 5.72
C GLU A 160 1.18 6.18 4.35
N MET A 161 2.06 5.50 3.60
CA MET A 161 2.42 5.92 2.26
C MET A 161 1.20 5.98 1.34
N CYS A 162 0.36 4.94 1.37
CA CYS A 162 -0.82 4.85 0.51
C CYS A 162 -1.81 6.00 0.77
N VAL A 163 -2.17 6.25 2.04
CA VAL A 163 -3.15 7.30 2.37
C VAL A 163 -2.60 8.71 2.09
N ASN A 164 -1.27 8.90 2.13
CA ASN A 164 -0.64 10.17 1.80
C ASN A 164 -0.67 10.52 0.29
N TYR A 165 -1.01 9.57 -0.59
CA TYR A 165 -1.38 9.89 -1.98
C TYR A 165 -2.72 10.64 -2.09
N CYS A 166 -3.48 10.74 -0.99
CA CYS A 166 -4.74 11.48 -0.88
C CYS A 166 -5.81 11.00 -1.88
N GLY A 167 -6.88 11.80 -2.06
CA GLY A 167 -7.99 11.44 -2.95
C GLY A 167 -8.90 10.41 -2.32
N ASP A 168 -9.10 9.28 -2.99
CA ASP A 168 -9.87 8.12 -2.53
C ASP A 168 -9.07 7.24 -1.55
N ALA A 169 -8.53 7.90 -0.51
CA ALA A 169 -7.53 7.33 0.39
C ALA A 169 -8.07 6.20 1.26
N ASP A 170 -9.38 6.17 1.53
CA ASP A 170 -10.03 5.06 2.22
C ASP A 170 -10.08 3.80 1.35
N SER A 171 -10.45 3.93 0.07
CA SER A 171 -10.43 2.79 -0.86
C SER A 171 -9.01 2.29 -1.12
N THR A 172 -8.07 3.18 -1.47
CA THR A 172 -6.68 2.78 -1.74
C THR A 172 -5.98 2.27 -0.49
N GLY A 173 -6.24 2.89 0.66
CA GLY A 173 -5.75 2.44 1.97
C GLY A 173 -6.28 1.05 2.34
N SER A 174 -7.54 0.74 2.02
CA SER A 174 -8.11 -0.59 2.25
C SER A 174 -7.46 -1.67 1.38
N MET A 175 -7.13 -1.35 0.11
CA MET A 175 -6.39 -2.26 -0.77
C MET A 175 -4.98 -2.50 -0.25
N ALA A 176 -4.26 -1.43 0.11
CA ALA A 176 -2.92 -1.53 0.68
C ALA A 176 -2.93 -2.31 2.00
N GLY A 177 -3.91 -2.08 2.87
CA GLY A 177 -4.06 -2.78 4.14
C GLY A 177 -4.35 -4.27 3.98
N GLN A 178 -5.14 -4.67 2.98
CA GLN A 178 -5.35 -6.10 2.68
C GLN A 178 -4.05 -6.78 2.25
N ILE A 179 -3.32 -6.18 1.29
CA ILE A 179 -2.07 -6.73 0.77
C ILE A 179 -1.02 -6.76 1.88
N ALA A 180 -0.76 -5.63 2.54
CA ALA A 180 0.22 -5.53 3.62
C ALA A 180 -0.14 -6.40 4.81
N GLY A 181 -1.43 -6.50 5.17
CA GLY A 181 -1.90 -7.33 6.28
C GLY A 181 -1.68 -8.82 6.04
N ALA A 182 -1.89 -9.29 4.80
CA ALA A 182 -1.60 -10.66 4.41
C ALA A 182 -0.08 -10.95 4.47
N MET A 183 0.76 -9.99 4.09
CA MET A 183 2.21 -10.18 4.02
C MET A 183 2.92 -10.03 5.38
N TYR A 184 2.52 -9.06 6.18
CA TYR A 184 3.17 -8.73 7.45
C TYR A 184 2.44 -9.29 8.67
N GLY A 185 1.18 -9.71 8.52
CA GLY A 185 0.38 -10.32 9.58
C GLY A 185 -0.17 -9.34 10.62
N TRP A 186 -1.23 -9.76 11.33
CA TRP A 186 -1.95 -8.96 12.34
C TRP A 186 -1.05 -8.44 13.49
N GLY A 187 -0.07 -9.25 13.90
CA GLY A 187 0.81 -8.93 15.02
C GLY A 187 1.65 -7.66 14.80
N THR A 188 1.94 -7.31 13.55
CA THR A 188 2.80 -6.18 13.17
C THR A 188 2.07 -4.85 13.02
N ILE A 189 0.73 -4.88 13.01
CA ILE A 189 -0.09 -3.67 12.96
C ILE A 189 0.09 -2.90 14.27
N HIS A 190 0.41 -1.61 14.18
CA HIS A 190 0.68 -0.78 15.35
C HIS A 190 -0.53 -0.79 16.31
N GLU A 191 -0.27 -0.98 17.60
CA GLU A 191 -1.32 -1.18 18.62
C GLU A 191 -2.39 -0.08 18.60
N ARG A 192 -1.97 1.19 18.52
CA ARG A 192 -2.88 2.33 18.39
C ARG A 192 -3.93 2.19 17.27
N LEU A 193 -3.57 1.61 16.13
CA LEU A 193 -4.51 1.38 15.03
C LEU A 193 -5.53 0.31 15.40
N ARG A 194 -5.07 -0.80 15.99
CA ARG A 194 -5.94 -1.89 16.49
C ARG A 194 -6.88 -1.40 17.58
N THR A 195 -6.38 -0.68 18.58
CA THR A 195 -7.19 -0.13 19.67
C THR A 195 -8.26 0.83 19.13
N ASN A 196 -7.90 1.69 18.17
CA ASN A 196 -8.86 2.62 17.57
C ASN A 196 -9.91 1.92 16.71
N LEU A 197 -9.52 0.89 15.96
CA LEU A 197 -10.46 0.10 15.16
C LEU A 197 -11.43 -0.66 16.07
N ASN A 198 -10.93 -1.38 17.07
CA ASN A 198 -11.72 -2.16 18.03
C ASN A 198 -12.65 -1.31 18.92
N ARG A 199 -12.47 0.02 18.94
CA ARG A 199 -13.44 0.92 19.57
C ARG A 199 -14.79 0.93 18.84
N TRP A 200 -14.75 0.67 17.53
CA TRP A 200 -15.90 0.74 16.63
C TRP A 200 -16.21 -0.58 15.94
N ASP A 201 -15.25 -1.51 15.94
CA ASP A 201 -15.41 -2.89 15.52
C ASP A 201 -15.69 -3.75 16.75
N ASP A 202 -16.86 -4.37 16.82
CA ASP A 202 -17.24 -5.31 17.90
C ASP A 202 -16.52 -6.67 17.76
N GLY A 203 -15.25 -6.64 17.34
CA GLY A 203 -14.42 -7.80 17.04
C GLY A 203 -14.79 -8.52 15.73
N GLU A 204 -15.65 -7.94 14.89
CA GLU A 204 -16.10 -8.60 13.67
C GLU A 204 -14.97 -8.77 12.64
N VAL A 205 -14.01 -7.84 12.57
CA VAL A 205 -12.86 -7.98 11.67
C VAL A 205 -12.01 -9.19 12.07
N ALA A 206 -11.74 -9.35 13.37
CA ALA A 206 -11.00 -10.50 13.87
C ALA A 206 -11.76 -11.81 13.64
N LEU A 207 -13.08 -11.82 13.85
CA LEU A 207 -13.94 -12.98 13.59
C LEU A 207 -13.91 -13.39 12.11
N ARG A 208 -14.06 -12.42 11.18
CA ARG A 208 -13.97 -12.69 9.74
C ARG A 208 -12.60 -13.25 9.35
N GLY A 209 -11.52 -12.72 9.94
CA GLY A 209 -10.17 -13.26 9.77
C GLY A 209 -10.05 -14.71 10.26
N ALA A 210 -10.60 -15.02 11.43
CA ALA A 210 -10.61 -16.38 11.97
C ALA A 210 -11.42 -17.35 11.10
N LEU A 211 -12.62 -16.95 10.64
CA LEU A 211 -13.44 -17.76 9.74
C LEU A 211 -12.73 -18.06 8.41
N LEU A 212 -12.00 -17.09 7.86
CA LEU A 212 -11.18 -17.31 6.66
C LEU A 212 -10.05 -18.30 6.94
N ALA A 213 -9.34 -18.16 8.07
CA ALA A 213 -8.27 -19.06 8.43
C ALA A 213 -8.74 -20.51 8.66
N GLU A 214 -9.89 -20.70 9.32
CA GLU A 214 -10.48 -22.04 9.50
C GLU A 214 -10.91 -22.66 8.17
N ARG A 215 -11.49 -21.86 7.26
CA ARG A 215 -11.84 -22.35 5.91
C ARG A 215 -10.62 -22.88 5.17
N LEU A 216 -9.50 -22.14 5.21
CA LEU A 216 -8.27 -22.55 4.53
C LEU A 216 -7.69 -23.85 5.08
N ARG A 217 -7.84 -24.11 6.39
CA ARG A 217 -7.40 -25.38 7.00
C ARG A 217 -8.21 -26.58 6.51
N CYS A 218 -9.53 -26.43 6.37
CA CYS A 218 -10.37 -27.51 5.86
C CYS A 218 -10.04 -27.90 4.41
N ASP A 219 -9.58 -26.96 3.60
CA ASP A 219 -9.17 -27.22 2.21
C ASP A 219 -7.83 -27.98 2.15
N ASP A 220 -6.91 -27.75 3.10
CA ASP A 220 -5.62 -28.45 3.20
C ASP A 220 -5.77 -29.90 3.70
N ASP A 221 -6.75 -30.16 4.58
CA ASP A 221 -7.00 -31.49 5.16
C ASP A 221 -7.81 -32.43 4.22
N GLY A 222 -8.40 -31.90 3.13
CA GLY A 222 -9.18 -32.68 2.16
C GLY A 222 -8.37 -33.45 1.10
N GLY A 223 -7.04 -33.45 1.21
CA GLY A 223 -6.11 -34.08 0.25
C GLY A 223 -5.78 -35.55 0.50
N GLY A 224 -6.40 -36.23 1.47
CA GLY A 224 -6.12 -37.63 1.74
C GLY A 224 -7.24 -38.36 2.48
N ALA A 225 -7.58 -39.52 1.92
CA ALA A 225 -8.49 -40.55 2.41
C ALA A 225 -9.94 -40.49 1.90
N ASP A 226 -10.25 -41.53 1.12
CA ASP A 226 -11.57 -41.97 0.73
C ASP A 226 -12.38 -42.37 1.99
N ASP A 227 -13.19 -41.46 2.52
CA ASP A 227 -14.15 -41.79 3.59
C ASP A 227 -15.58 -41.74 3.04
N GLU A 228 -16.23 -42.91 3.02
CA GLU A 228 -17.55 -43.21 2.45
C GLU A 228 -18.78 -42.57 3.16
N GLU A 229 -18.62 -41.52 3.96
CA GLU A 229 -19.78 -40.84 4.57
C GLU A 229 -19.86 -39.38 4.11
N GLY A 230 -20.85 -39.12 3.24
CA GLY A 230 -21.13 -37.81 2.65
C GLY A 230 -21.60 -36.75 3.65
N HIS A 231 -20.72 -36.31 4.54
CA HIS A 231 -20.81 -35.01 5.19
C HIS A 231 -20.17 -33.98 4.28
N ARG A 232 -20.99 -33.32 3.45
CA ARG A 232 -20.59 -32.05 2.87
C ARG A 232 -20.33 -31.11 4.03
N CYS A 233 -19.09 -30.63 4.15
CA CYS A 233 -18.79 -29.45 4.95
C CYS A 233 -19.46 -28.25 4.28
N GLY A 234 -20.78 -28.14 4.43
CA GLY A 234 -21.52 -26.94 4.10
C GLY A 234 -21.07 -25.87 5.09
N GLY A 235 -20.45 -24.82 4.59
CA GLY A 235 -20.14 -23.67 5.42
C GLY A 235 -21.44 -23.05 5.97
N PRO A 236 -21.37 -22.15 6.95
CA PRO A 236 -22.55 -21.44 7.46
C PRO A 236 -23.25 -20.53 6.42
N PHE A 237 -22.85 -20.60 5.15
CA PHE A 237 -23.35 -19.80 4.04
C PHE A 237 -23.68 -20.63 2.78
N ASP A 238 -23.70 -21.96 2.87
CA ASP A 238 -24.19 -22.85 1.80
C ASP A 238 -25.70 -23.16 1.91
#